data_AF-A0A958PVI1-F1
#
_entry.id   AF-A0A958PVI1-F1
#
_cell.length_a   1.000
_cell.length_b   1.000
_cell.length_c   1.000
_cell.angle_alpha   90.00
_cell.angle_beta   90.00
_cell.angle_gamma   90.00
#
_symmetry.space_group_name_H-M   'P 1'
#
loop_
_entity.id
_entity.type
_entity.pdbx_description
1 polymer ?
#
loop_
_entity_poly.entity_id
_entity_poly.type
_entity_poly.pdbx_seq_one_letter_code
_entity_poly.pdbx_strand_id
1 'polypeptide(L)'
;MKLQTHIPFQKQSDNLISYHSDVLLLGSCFAEHIGEKLHYHKLKSLCNPFGILFHPKAIETLIGSSVEGTKYSEGDVFFHQEQWHSFDAHSKLSSSSKEALLERLNVLREQTFKQIKKATHVIVTLGTAWVYRFLKSDSIVANCHKVLQQEFSKELLSVEEISESLSRIIGLITTTNPNCTIIFTVSPVRHLKDGFVENTRSKAHLISAIHKTLETHTACFYFPSYELMIDELRDYRFYNEDMLHPNPVAVNYIWDKFQQVWFTDEARAFSKRIDAVQKSLEHKPFNPQSKSHQDFLRKLDLEKSDILAQFPHITF
;
A
#
# COMPACT_ATOMS: atom_id res chain seq x y z
N MET A 1 -31.36 20.24 -1.85
CA MET A 1 -30.06 20.45 -1.18
C MET A 1 -29.12 19.32 -1.58
N LYS A 2 -27.93 19.62 -2.11
CA LYS A 2 -26.89 18.60 -2.32
C LYS A 2 -26.19 18.37 -0.98
N LEU A 3 -26.33 17.17 -0.42
CA LEU A 3 -25.82 16.80 0.91
C LEU A 3 -24.43 16.14 0.88
N GLN A 4 -23.85 16.00 -0.32
CA GLN A 4 -22.54 15.41 -0.52
C GLN A 4 -21.73 16.30 -1.48
N THR A 5 -20.48 16.55 -1.11
CA THR A 5 -19.47 17.14 -1.96
C THR A 5 -18.77 16.01 -2.69
N HIS A 6 -18.81 16.01 -4.03
CA HIS A 6 -18.10 15.02 -4.83
C HIS A 6 -16.77 15.60 -5.31
N ILE A 7 -15.69 14.85 -5.07
CA ILE A 7 -14.39 15.14 -5.63
C ILE A 7 -14.45 14.81 -7.13
N PRO A 8 -14.14 15.76 -8.02
CA PRO A 8 -14.13 15.49 -9.44
C PRO A 8 -12.95 14.59 -9.78
N PHE A 9 -13.26 13.42 -10.34
CA PHE A 9 -12.26 12.51 -10.88
C PHE A 9 -12.29 12.57 -12.40
N GLN A 10 -11.10 12.61 -13.00
CA GLN A 10 -10.92 12.33 -14.40
C GLN A 10 -10.27 10.96 -14.52
N LYS A 11 -10.85 10.11 -15.38
CA LYS A 11 -10.23 8.84 -15.74
C LYS A 11 -8.90 9.13 -16.42
N GLN A 12 -7.86 8.40 -16.04
CA GLN A 12 -6.54 8.58 -16.64
C GLN A 12 -6.56 8.11 -18.09
N SER A 13 -5.86 8.84 -18.95
CA SER A 13 -5.83 8.55 -20.39
C SER A 13 -4.94 7.35 -20.72
N ASP A 14 -3.81 7.27 -20.03
CA ASP A 14 -2.71 6.35 -20.33
C ASP A 14 -2.28 5.59 -19.08
N ASN A 15 -1.56 4.49 -19.29
CA ASN A 15 -1.02 3.65 -18.22
C ASN A 15 -2.09 3.20 -17.21
N LEU A 16 -3.22 2.71 -17.72
CA LEU A 16 -4.27 2.12 -16.88
C LEU A 16 -3.89 0.69 -16.43
N ILE A 17 -4.32 0.34 -15.23
CA ILE A 17 -4.21 -0.98 -14.64
C ILE A 17 -5.12 -1.96 -15.39
N SER A 18 -4.54 -3.07 -15.81
CA SER A 18 -5.20 -4.23 -16.40
C SER A 18 -4.78 -5.53 -15.71
N TYR A 19 -5.35 -6.66 -16.11
CA TYR A 19 -4.92 -7.97 -15.61
C TYR A 19 -3.53 -8.41 -16.09
N HIS A 20 -2.92 -7.66 -17.02
CA HIS A 20 -1.51 -7.84 -17.38
C HIS A 20 -0.56 -7.02 -16.50
N SER A 21 -1.08 -5.99 -15.81
CA SER A 21 -0.32 -5.13 -14.91
C SER A 21 0.26 -5.90 -13.73
N ASP A 22 1.39 -5.41 -13.24
CA ASP A 22 2.06 -5.87 -12.02
C ASP A 22 2.24 -4.65 -11.10
N VAL A 23 1.68 -4.71 -9.89
CA VAL A 23 1.52 -3.55 -9.01
C VAL A 23 2.35 -3.73 -7.72
N LEU A 24 3.21 -2.77 -7.40
CA LEU A 24 3.87 -2.69 -6.10
C LEU A 24 3.16 -1.66 -5.24
N LEU A 25 2.73 -2.05 -4.03
CA LEU A 25 2.15 -1.16 -3.05
C LEU A 25 3.09 -1.02 -1.85
N LEU A 26 3.40 0.22 -1.49
CA LEU A 26 4.24 0.57 -0.36
C LEU A 26 3.54 1.63 0.48
N GLY A 27 3.64 1.53 1.80
CA GLY A 27 3.25 2.60 2.70
C GLY A 27 2.45 2.17 3.93
N SER A 28 1.50 3.02 4.31
CA SER A 28 0.64 2.87 5.50
C SER A 28 -0.22 1.58 5.49
N CYS A 29 -0.92 1.30 6.60
CA CYS A 29 -1.89 0.21 6.69
C CYS A 29 -3.00 0.30 5.62
N PHE A 30 -3.35 1.50 5.15
CA PHE A 30 -4.33 1.64 4.06
C PHE A 30 -3.82 1.05 2.73
N ALA A 31 -2.51 1.00 2.50
CA ALA A 31 -1.96 0.29 1.35
C ALA A 31 -2.26 -1.21 1.42
N GLU A 32 -2.26 -1.81 2.62
CA GLU A 32 -2.61 -3.22 2.80
C GLU A 32 -4.08 -3.47 2.45
N HIS A 33 -5.01 -2.59 2.82
CA HIS A 33 -6.41 -2.70 2.38
C HIS A 33 -6.58 -2.67 0.85
N ILE A 34 -5.85 -1.79 0.15
CA ILE A 34 -5.89 -1.75 -1.32
C ILE A 34 -5.18 -2.98 -1.92
N GLY A 35 -4.09 -3.44 -1.30
CA GLY A 35 -3.41 -4.69 -1.67
C GLY A 35 -4.31 -5.91 -1.52
N GLU A 36 -5.08 -5.99 -0.44
CA GLU A 36 -6.11 -7.02 -0.22
C GLU A 36 -7.19 -6.99 -1.31
N LYS A 37 -7.61 -5.80 -1.77
CA LYS A 37 -8.54 -5.67 -2.90
C LYS A 37 -7.95 -6.18 -4.20
N LEU A 38 -6.71 -5.81 -4.51
CA LEU A 38 -6.01 -6.32 -5.70
C LEU A 38 -5.88 -7.85 -5.65
N HIS A 39 -5.49 -8.40 -4.50
CA HIS A 39 -5.39 -9.84 -4.29
C HIS A 39 -6.76 -10.55 -4.40
N TYR A 40 -7.82 -10.00 -3.78
CA TYR A 40 -9.18 -10.53 -3.88
C TYR A 40 -9.65 -10.61 -5.33
N HIS A 41 -9.34 -9.57 -6.12
CA HIS A 41 -9.64 -9.53 -7.55
C HIS A 41 -8.59 -10.21 -8.44
N LYS A 42 -7.62 -10.95 -7.84
CA LYS A 42 -6.63 -11.79 -8.54
C LYS A 42 -5.67 -11.02 -9.45
N LEU A 43 -5.39 -9.75 -9.15
CA LEU A 43 -4.38 -8.95 -9.83
C LEU A 43 -2.98 -9.25 -9.28
N LYS A 44 -1.98 -9.30 -10.15
CA LYS A 44 -0.57 -9.44 -9.73
C LYS A 44 -0.16 -8.22 -8.92
N SER A 45 0.19 -8.47 -7.67
CA SER A 45 0.66 -7.41 -6.80
C SER A 45 1.62 -7.92 -5.73
N LEU A 46 2.49 -7.03 -5.27
CA LEU A 46 3.30 -7.18 -4.06
C LEU A 46 2.98 -5.99 -3.15
N CYS A 47 2.59 -6.25 -1.91
CA CYS A 47 2.22 -5.21 -0.96
C CYS A 47 3.12 -5.26 0.27
N ASN A 48 3.74 -4.13 0.62
CA ASN A 48 4.48 -3.92 1.87
C ASN A 48 5.41 -5.08 2.25
N PRO A 49 6.44 -5.40 1.43
CA PRO A 49 7.33 -6.53 1.68
C PRO A 49 8.02 -6.43 3.05
N PHE A 50 8.36 -5.22 3.50
CA PHE A 50 8.95 -4.96 4.82
C PHE A 50 7.91 -4.67 5.92
N GLY A 51 6.63 -4.83 5.58
CA GLY A 51 5.50 -4.35 6.36
C GLY A 51 5.22 -2.87 6.19
N ILE A 52 4.39 -2.34 7.10
CA ILE A 52 3.86 -0.99 7.00
C ILE A 52 4.97 0.03 7.27
N LEU A 53 5.18 0.94 6.31
CA LEU A 53 6.14 2.05 6.40
C LEU A 53 5.38 3.37 6.22
N PHE A 54 5.23 4.17 7.28
CA PHE A 54 4.29 5.29 7.25
C PHE A 54 4.85 6.57 6.62
N HIS A 55 6.15 6.81 6.69
CA HIS A 55 6.74 8.08 6.30
C HIS A 55 7.67 7.92 5.10
N PRO A 56 7.86 8.98 4.29
CA PRO A 56 8.60 8.91 3.04
C PRO A 56 10.04 8.41 3.21
N LYS A 57 10.74 8.82 4.28
CA LYS A 57 12.13 8.40 4.54
C LYS A 57 12.32 6.89 4.69
N ALA A 58 11.39 6.18 5.34
CA ALA A 58 11.48 4.72 5.46
C ALA A 58 11.26 4.03 4.10
N ILE A 59 10.36 4.56 3.29
CA ILE A 59 10.09 4.06 1.93
C ILE A 59 11.28 4.33 1.01
N GLU A 60 11.90 5.52 1.11
CA GLU A 60 13.15 5.89 0.44
C GLU A 60 14.26 4.89 0.80
N THR A 61 14.49 4.62 2.09
CA THR A 61 15.49 3.64 2.55
C THR A 61 15.25 2.24 1.98
N LEU A 62 14.00 1.75 2.01
CA LEU A 62 13.64 0.44 1.45
C LEU A 62 13.92 0.35 -0.05
N ILE A 63 13.49 1.36 -0.81
CA ILE A 63 13.67 1.39 -2.26
C ILE A 63 15.14 1.53 -2.61
N GLY A 64 15.86 2.43 -1.93
CA GLY A 64 17.30 2.65 -2.10
C GLY A 64 18.08 1.38 -1.84
N SER A 65 17.90 0.75 -0.67
CA SER A 65 18.58 -0.50 -0.34
C SER A 65 18.30 -1.60 -1.36
N SER A 66 17.07 -1.69 -1.86
CA SER A 66 16.67 -2.66 -2.88
C SER A 66 17.31 -2.41 -4.24
N VAL A 67 17.32 -1.16 -4.72
CA VAL A 67 17.87 -0.79 -6.03
C VAL A 67 19.40 -0.86 -6.03
N GLU A 68 20.04 -0.40 -4.97
CA GLU A 68 21.50 -0.36 -4.82
C GLU A 68 22.10 -1.72 -4.44
N GLY A 69 21.27 -2.67 -3.98
CA GLY A 69 21.71 -4.00 -3.58
C GLY A 69 22.37 -4.05 -2.20
N THR A 70 22.16 -3.03 -1.36
CA THR A 70 22.71 -2.95 0.00
C THR A 70 22.20 -4.11 0.85
N LYS A 71 23.12 -4.92 1.39
CA LYS A 71 22.78 -6.08 2.22
C LYS A 71 22.56 -5.68 3.67
N TYR A 72 21.47 -6.17 4.25
CA TYR A 72 21.26 -6.12 5.70
C TYR A 72 22.29 -7.03 6.37
N SER A 73 22.98 -6.46 7.34
CA SER A 73 24.10 -7.04 8.06
C SER A 73 23.80 -7.08 9.56
N GLU A 74 24.69 -7.68 10.33
CA GLU A 74 24.55 -7.75 11.79
C GLU A 74 24.42 -6.39 12.49
N GLY A 75 24.92 -5.30 11.88
CA GLY A 75 24.80 -3.94 12.41
C GLY A 75 23.40 -3.32 12.23
N ASP A 76 22.57 -3.90 11.36
CA ASP A 76 21.25 -3.39 10.98
C ASP A 76 20.12 -4.04 11.80
N VAL A 77 20.47 -4.93 12.72
CA VAL A 77 19.55 -5.64 13.61
C VAL A 77 19.97 -5.54 15.07
N PHE A 78 19.00 -5.50 15.97
CA PHE A 78 19.23 -5.40 17.41
C PHE A 78 18.28 -6.32 18.18
N PHE A 79 18.72 -6.76 19.35
CA PHE A 79 17.94 -7.63 20.23
C PHE A 79 17.18 -6.80 21.26
N HIS A 80 15.87 -6.98 21.34
CA HIS A 80 14.99 -6.31 22.30
C HIS A 80 13.74 -7.15 22.56
N GLN A 81 13.27 -7.25 23.80
CA GLN A 81 12.09 -8.06 24.18
C GLN A 81 12.16 -9.50 23.62
N GLU A 82 13.29 -10.19 23.84
CA GLU A 82 13.51 -11.59 23.46
C GLU A 82 13.47 -11.89 21.95
N GLN A 83 13.50 -10.85 21.12
CA GLN A 83 13.49 -10.96 19.66
C GLN A 83 14.51 -10.02 19.03
N TRP A 84 14.94 -10.38 17.82
CA TRP A 84 15.69 -9.54 16.91
C TRP A 84 14.74 -8.69 16.07
N HIS A 85 15.11 -7.43 15.91
CA HIS A 85 14.37 -6.41 15.17
C HIS A 85 15.30 -5.66 14.22
N SER A 86 14.73 -5.00 13.21
CA SER A 86 15.42 -4.00 12.40
C SER A 86 14.61 -2.72 12.42
N PHE A 87 15.27 -1.59 12.64
CA PHE A 87 14.62 -0.27 12.64
C PHE A 87 13.97 0.08 11.30
N ASP A 88 14.37 -0.57 10.21
CA ASP A 88 13.84 -0.38 8.86
C ASP A 88 12.63 -1.26 8.53
N ALA A 89 12.28 -2.19 9.42
CA ALA A 89 11.25 -3.20 9.19
C ALA A 89 10.11 -3.13 10.21
N HIS A 90 8.91 -3.49 9.78
CA HIS A 90 7.78 -3.66 10.69
C HIS A 90 8.02 -4.83 11.65
N SER A 91 7.49 -4.72 12.88
CA SER A 91 7.60 -5.77 13.92
C SER A 91 7.02 -7.14 13.54
N LYS A 92 6.32 -7.25 12.41
CA LYS A 92 5.85 -8.54 11.87
C LYS A 92 6.98 -9.40 11.29
N LEU A 93 8.14 -8.78 11.05
CA LEU A 93 9.34 -9.43 10.54
C LEU A 93 10.28 -9.88 11.66
N SER A 94 10.09 -9.39 12.89
CA SER A 94 10.90 -9.73 14.05
C SER A 94 10.96 -11.25 14.27
N SER A 95 12.10 -11.71 14.80
CA SER A 95 12.42 -13.15 14.89
C SER A 95 13.22 -13.44 16.16
N SER A 96 13.06 -14.61 16.76
CA SER A 96 13.92 -15.05 17.86
C SER A 96 15.36 -15.38 17.41
N SER A 97 15.58 -15.68 16.12
CA SER A 97 16.91 -15.87 15.52
C SER A 97 17.34 -14.65 14.71
N LYS A 98 18.57 -14.19 14.97
CA LYS A 98 19.23 -13.09 14.26
C LYS A 98 19.43 -13.44 12.79
N GLU A 99 19.93 -14.65 12.55
CA GLU A 99 20.28 -15.17 11.23
C GLU A 99 19.02 -15.28 10.37
N ALA A 100 17.93 -15.81 10.94
CA ALA A 100 16.65 -15.90 10.25
C ALA A 100 16.07 -14.51 9.90
N LEU A 101 16.21 -13.51 10.78
CA LEU A 101 15.80 -12.15 10.46
C LEU A 101 16.63 -11.57 9.30
N LEU A 102 17.96 -11.69 9.36
CA LEU A 102 18.86 -11.17 8.33
C LEU A 102 18.62 -11.82 6.98
N GLU A 103 18.46 -13.14 6.95
CA GLU A 103 18.12 -13.87 5.72
C GLU A 103 16.80 -13.35 5.16
N ARG A 104 15.76 -13.25 5.98
CA ARG A 104 14.44 -12.78 5.57
C ARG A 104 14.47 -11.35 5.02
N LEU A 105 15.16 -10.43 5.68
CA LEU A 105 15.30 -9.04 5.20
C LEU A 105 16.00 -8.98 3.84
N ASN A 106 17.08 -9.75 3.66
CA ASN A 106 17.81 -9.79 2.39
C ASN A 106 16.99 -10.44 1.25
N VAL A 107 16.21 -11.49 1.54
CA VAL A 107 15.27 -12.11 0.59
C VAL A 107 14.19 -11.12 0.17
N LEU A 108 13.56 -10.44 1.14
CA LEU A 108 12.53 -9.44 0.87
C LEU A 108 13.07 -8.25 0.06
N ARG A 109 14.31 -7.82 0.35
CA ARG A 109 14.98 -6.78 -0.43
C ARG A 109 15.15 -7.21 -1.90
N GLU A 110 15.67 -8.42 -2.13
CA GLU A 110 15.83 -8.94 -3.50
C GLU A 110 14.48 -9.11 -4.21
N GLN A 111 13.45 -9.58 -3.50
CA GLN A 111 12.09 -9.66 -4.03
C GLN A 111 11.55 -8.27 -4.41
N THR A 112 11.78 -7.26 -3.56
CA THR A 112 11.37 -5.87 -3.81
C THR A 112 12.07 -5.31 -5.04
N PHE A 113 13.37 -5.54 -5.19
CA PHE A 113 14.12 -5.15 -6.38
C PHE A 113 13.58 -5.80 -7.66
N LYS A 114 13.37 -7.12 -7.63
CA LYS A 114 12.76 -7.88 -8.75
C LYS A 114 11.38 -7.33 -9.10
N GLN A 115 10.59 -6.93 -8.10
CA GLN A 115 9.29 -6.32 -8.31
C GLN A 115 9.42 -4.94 -8.95
N ILE A 116 10.28 -4.05 -8.46
CA ILE A 116 10.51 -2.70 -9.03
C ILE A 116 10.87 -2.81 -10.52
N LYS A 117 11.74 -3.76 -10.89
CA LYS A 117 12.16 -3.99 -12.28
C LYS A 117 11.04 -4.32 -13.26
N LYS A 118 9.96 -4.96 -12.80
CA LYS A 118 8.85 -5.41 -13.66
C LYS A 118 7.53 -4.69 -13.40
N ALA A 119 7.44 -3.92 -12.31
CA ALA A 119 6.22 -3.26 -11.91
C ALA A 119 5.76 -2.29 -12.99
N THR A 120 4.53 -2.47 -13.43
CA THR A 120 3.85 -1.47 -14.27
C THR A 120 3.46 -0.24 -13.46
N HIS A 121 3.13 -0.45 -12.18
CA HIS A 121 2.67 0.59 -11.28
C HIS A 121 3.34 0.45 -9.91
N VAL A 122 3.78 1.57 -9.33
CA VAL A 122 4.19 1.67 -7.94
C VAL A 122 3.28 2.66 -7.23
N ILE A 123 2.56 2.20 -6.21
CA ILE A 123 1.64 3.02 -5.41
C ILE A 123 2.27 3.26 -4.05
N VAL A 124 2.49 4.53 -3.70
CA VAL A 124 3.09 4.95 -2.43
C VAL A 124 2.05 5.67 -1.59
N THR A 125 1.63 5.03 -0.49
CA THR A 125 0.60 5.54 0.43
C THR A 125 1.23 6.09 1.70
N LEU A 126 1.41 7.41 1.79
CA LEU A 126 2.04 8.06 2.94
C LEU A 126 1.07 8.18 4.13
N GLY A 127 1.50 7.74 5.30
CA GLY A 127 0.75 7.78 6.55
C GLY A 127 1.00 9.04 7.36
N THR A 128 2.27 9.40 7.59
CA THR A 128 2.65 10.55 8.44
C THR A 128 3.96 11.20 8.00
N ALA A 129 4.11 12.49 8.24
CA ALA A 129 5.35 13.27 8.18
C ALA A 129 6.13 13.28 9.52
N TRP A 130 5.54 12.75 10.60
CA TRP A 130 6.25 12.55 11.86
C TRP A 130 7.20 11.38 11.75
N VAL A 131 8.44 11.60 12.15
CA VAL A 131 9.48 10.58 12.19
C VAL A 131 10.12 10.52 13.57
N TYR A 132 10.77 9.40 13.82
CA TYR A 132 11.59 9.20 15.01
C TYR A 132 13.03 9.00 14.57
N ARG A 133 13.91 9.79 15.15
CA ARG A 133 15.36 9.74 14.96
C ARG A 133 15.98 9.02 16.13
N PHE A 134 16.61 7.89 15.89
CA PHE A 134 17.34 7.15 16.91
C PHE A 134 18.62 7.90 17.26
N LEU A 135 18.73 8.37 18.50
CA LEU A 135 19.77 9.32 18.92
C LEU A 135 21.18 8.73 18.84
N LYS A 136 21.31 7.41 19.03
CA LYS A 136 22.62 6.74 19.04
C LYS A 136 23.29 6.70 17.67
N SER A 137 22.52 6.54 16.61
CA SER A 137 23.02 6.43 15.22
C SER A 137 22.69 7.64 14.36
N ASP A 138 21.95 8.61 14.89
CA ASP A 138 21.44 9.77 14.17
C ASP A 138 20.65 9.39 12.89
N SER A 139 19.92 8.28 12.94
CA SER A 139 19.16 7.76 11.81
C SER A 139 17.65 7.84 12.05
N ILE A 140 16.90 8.16 11.00
CA ILE A 140 15.44 8.06 11.01
C ILE A 140 15.04 6.60 10.89
N VAL A 141 14.19 6.13 11.81
CA VAL A 141 13.74 4.72 11.86
C VAL A 141 12.32 4.57 11.36
N ALA A 142 12.02 3.45 10.71
CA ALA A 142 10.66 3.11 10.29
C ALA A 142 9.77 2.65 11.45
N ASN A 143 10.35 1.96 12.45
CA ASN A 143 9.62 1.43 13.60
C ASN A 143 10.50 1.45 14.86
N CYS A 144 10.01 2.01 15.96
CA CYS A 144 10.77 2.07 17.23
C CYS A 144 10.80 0.76 18.02
N HIS A 145 10.02 -0.28 17.64
CA HIS A 145 9.98 -1.60 18.28
C HIS A 145 9.80 -1.60 19.81
N LYS A 146 9.04 -0.62 20.34
CA LYS A 146 8.85 -0.42 21.78
C LYS A 146 10.17 -0.25 22.57
N VAL A 147 11.25 0.19 21.91
CA VAL A 147 12.45 0.71 22.59
C VAL A 147 12.06 2.00 23.33
N LEU A 148 12.78 2.32 24.41
CA LEU A 148 12.46 3.45 25.28
C LEU A 148 12.40 4.75 24.49
N GLN A 149 11.33 5.53 24.69
CA GLN A 149 11.07 6.74 23.92
C GLN A 149 12.19 7.80 24.05
N GLN A 150 12.90 7.83 25.19
CA GLN A 150 14.03 8.73 25.43
C GLN A 150 15.23 8.49 24.50
N GLU A 151 15.30 7.32 23.85
CA GLU A 151 16.34 7.02 22.86
C GLU A 151 16.03 7.60 21.48
N PHE A 152 14.87 8.24 21.32
CA PHE A 152 14.44 8.85 20.07
C PHE A 152 14.14 10.34 20.24
N SER A 153 14.57 11.13 19.26
CA SER A 153 13.99 12.44 19.03
C SER A 153 12.81 12.30 18.06
N LYS A 154 11.73 13.02 18.32
CA LYS A 154 10.58 13.07 17.42
C LYS A 154 10.62 14.39 16.66
N GLU A 155 10.56 14.33 15.35
CA GLU A 155 10.61 15.49 14.47
C GLU A 155 9.52 15.42 13.39
N LEU A 156 9.02 16.59 12.98
CA LEU A 156 8.13 16.71 11.84
C LEU A 156 8.97 17.08 10.63
N LEU A 157 8.97 16.22 9.61
CA LEU A 157 9.63 16.54 8.35
C LEU A 157 9.00 17.77 7.70
N SER A 158 9.84 18.69 7.23
CA SER A 158 9.42 19.81 6.40
C SER A 158 8.89 19.35 5.04
N VAL A 159 8.17 20.24 4.36
CA VAL A 159 7.67 20.00 3.00
C VAL A 159 8.84 19.73 2.04
N GLU A 160 9.96 20.45 2.22
CA GLU A 160 11.20 20.31 1.46
C GLU A 160 11.81 18.91 1.64
N GLU A 161 12.01 18.45 2.88
CA GLU A 161 12.62 17.15 3.17
C GLU A 161 11.78 15.98 2.62
N ILE A 162 10.45 16.12 2.66
CA ILE A 162 9.54 15.14 2.06
C ILE A 162 9.66 15.20 0.53
N SER A 163 9.61 16.38 -0.08
CA SER A 163 9.68 16.53 -1.55
C SER A 163 10.99 15.96 -2.12
N GLU A 164 12.12 16.19 -1.43
CA GLU A 164 13.40 15.59 -1.78
C GLU A 164 13.36 14.06 -1.68
N SER A 165 12.76 13.53 -0.61
CA SER A 165 12.60 12.09 -0.41
C SER A 165 11.77 11.46 -1.53
N LEU A 166 10.64 12.08 -1.89
CA LEU A 166 9.79 11.62 -2.99
C LEU A 166 10.52 11.69 -4.34
N SER A 167 11.29 12.76 -4.59
CA SER A 167 12.08 12.90 -5.82
C SER A 167 13.15 11.80 -5.94
N ARG A 168 13.81 11.44 -4.82
CA ARG A 168 14.77 10.32 -4.79
C ARG A 168 14.10 8.98 -5.02
N ILE A 169 12.93 8.74 -4.40
CA ILE A 169 12.11 7.55 -4.65
C ILE A 169 11.80 7.43 -6.14
N ILE A 170 11.34 8.52 -6.77
CA ILE A 170 11.05 8.55 -8.21
C ILE A 170 12.31 8.20 -9.00
N GLY A 171 13.42 8.89 -8.76
CA GLY A 171 14.68 8.67 -9.46
C GLY A 171 15.20 7.23 -9.37
N LEU A 172 15.15 6.61 -8.19
CA LEU A 172 15.55 5.22 -7.97
C LEU A 172 14.68 4.24 -8.77
N ILE A 173 13.35 4.45 -8.76
CA ILE A 173 12.42 3.62 -9.52
C ILE A 173 12.64 3.80 -11.02
N THR A 174 12.65 5.04 -11.52
CA THR A 174 12.71 5.33 -12.97
C THR A 174 14.06 4.98 -13.58
N THR A 175 15.16 5.04 -12.81
CA THR A 175 16.47 4.56 -13.26
C THR A 175 16.46 3.04 -13.48
N THR A 176 15.71 2.31 -12.66
CA THR A 176 15.59 0.85 -12.74
C THR A 176 14.54 0.40 -13.75
N ASN A 177 13.44 1.16 -13.87
CA ASN A 177 12.28 0.85 -14.68
C ASN A 177 11.63 2.16 -15.18
N PRO A 178 12.06 2.69 -16.35
CA PRO A 178 11.63 4.01 -16.84
C PRO A 178 10.17 4.07 -17.31
N ASN A 179 9.53 2.92 -17.55
CA ASN A 179 8.14 2.84 -18.01
C ASN A 179 7.15 2.68 -16.84
N CYS A 180 7.63 2.70 -15.59
CA CYS A 180 6.78 2.53 -14.42
C CYS A 180 5.93 3.77 -14.15
N THR A 181 4.64 3.57 -13.90
CA THR A 181 3.74 4.64 -13.44
C THR A 181 3.77 4.72 -11.91
N ILE A 182 4.07 5.90 -11.37
CA ILE A 182 4.14 6.11 -9.91
C ILE A 182 2.91 6.91 -9.46
N ILE A 183 2.18 6.37 -8.49
CA ILE A 183 0.99 6.99 -7.91
C ILE A 183 1.22 7.24 -6.43
N PHE A 184 1.25 8.49 -6.03
CA PHE A 184 1.26 8.90 -4.63
C PHE A 184 -0.16 9.05 -4.10
N THR A 185 -0.35 8.74 -2.83
CA THR A 185 -1.60 9.02 -2.11
C THR A 185 -1.29 9.24 -0.64
N VAL A 186 -2.12 10.03 0.03
CA VAL A 186 -2.07 10.18 1.49
C VAL A 186 -3.12 9.27 2.11
N SER A 187 -2.72 8.52 3.12
CA SER A 187 -3.58 7.58 3.83
C SER A 187 -4.80 8.28 4.46
N PRO A 188 -6.02 7.74 4.31
CA PRO A 188 -7.23 8.25 4.95
C PRO A 188 -7.30 7.96 6.46
N VAL A 189 -6.41 7.12 6.99
CA VAL A 189 -6.35 6.76 8.40
C VAL A 189 -5.92 7.97 9.24
N ARG A 190 -6.64 8.20 10.34
CA ARG A 190 -6.32 9.23 11.33
C ARG A 190 -5.24 8.72 12.29
N HIS A 191 -4.03 9.26 12.20
CA HIS A 191 -2.93 8.92 13.11
C HIS A 191 -2.94 9.82 14.35
N LEU A 192 -3.73 9.43 15.36
CA LEU A 192 -3.97 10.28 16.55
C LEU A 192 -3.06 10.03 17.74
N LYS A 193 -1.96 9.28 17.58
CA LYS A 193 -0.98 9.06 18.67
C LYS A 193 -0.55 10.37 19.34
N ASP A 194 -0.51 11.45 18.55
CA ASP A 194 -0.05 12.78 18.97
C ASP A 194 -1.17 13.84 18.91
N GLY A 195 -2.42 13.41 18.73
CA GLY A 195 -3.59 14.30 18.66
C GLY A 195 -3.96 14.77 17.26
N PHE A 196 -5.15 15.37 17.17
CA PHE A 196 -5.78 15.77 15.91
C PHE A 196 -5.04 16.92 15.19
N VAL A 197 -4.49 17.87 15.96
CA VAL A 197 -3.73 18.99 15.41
C VAL A 197 -2.47 18.48 14.70
N GLU A 198 -1.73 17.59 15.36
CA GLU A 198 -0.49 17.03 14.80
C GLU A 198 -0.75 16.09 13.63
N ASN A 199 -1.86 15.35 13.65
CA ASN A 199 -2.30 14.58 12.48
C ASN A 199 -2.60 15.51 11.29
N THR A 200 -3.35 16.58 11.51
CA THR A 200 -3.71 17.53 10.44
C THR A 200 -2.47 18.20 9.85
N ARG A 201 -1.57 18.67 10.72
CA ARG A 201 -0.29 19.26 10.31
C ARG A 201 0.56 18.27 9.50
N SER A 202 0.66 17.03 9.97
CA SER A 202 1.37 15.95 9.27
C SER A 202 0.79 15.69 7.87
N LYS A 203 -0.54 15.55 7.75
CA LYS A 203 -1.20 15.34 6.44
C LYS A 203 -1.00 16.53 5.51
N ALA A 204 -1.09 17.77 6.03
CA ALA A 204 -0.84 18.98 5.25
C ALA A 204 0.58 19.02 4.68
N HIS A 205 1.60 18.62 5.46
CA HIS A 205 2.98 18.52 4.98
C HIS A 205 3.12 17.49 3.86
N LEU A 206 2.52 16.29 4.02
CA LEU A 206 2.56 15.24 3.00
C LEU A 206 1.89 15.67 1.68
N ILE A 207 0.68 16.24 1.75
CA ILE A 207 -0.08 16.69 0.57
C ILE A 207 0.70 17.80 -0.15
N SER A 208 1.18 18.80 0.59
CA SER A 208 1.95 19.92 0.01
C SER A 208 3.22 19.43 -0.69
N ALA A 209 3.94 18.48 -0.07
CA ALA A 209 5.16 17.93 -0.64
C ALA A 209 4.92 17.04 -1.86
N ILE A 210 3.84 16.25 -1.87
CA ILE A 210 3.44 15.49 -3.07
C ILE A 210 3.21 16.47 -4.23
N HIS A 211 2.35 17.47 -4.05
CA HIS A 211 2.04 18.40 -5.13
C HIS A 211 3.26 19.18 -5.62
N LYS A 212 4.12 19.65 -4.71
CA LYS A 212 5.41 20.26 -5.05
C LYS A 212 6.31 19.33 -5.86
N THR A 213 6.32 18.03 -5.56
CA THR A 213 7.12 17.04 -6.29
C THR A 213 6.53 16.78 -7.69
N LEU A 214 5.20 16.75 -7.81
CA LEU A 214 4.52 16.50 -9.09
C LEU A 214 4.67 17.64 -10.10
N GLU A 215 4.93 18.87 -9.66
CA GLU A 215 5.23 20.01 -10.55
C GLU A 215 6.43 19.75 -11.47
N THR A 216 7.41 18.95 -11.01
CA THR A 216 8.63 18.62 -11.76
C THR A 216 8.65 17.19 -12.31
N HIS A 217 7.67 16.36 -11.96
CA HIS A 217 7.61 14.94 -12.34
C HIS A 217 6.26 14.61 -13.00
N THR A 218 6.08 15.02 -14.25
CA THR A 218 4.80 14.93 -14.98
C THR A 218 4.30 13.50 -15.26
N ALA A 219 5.16 12.49 -15.09
CA ALA A 219 4.80 11.07 -15.23
C ALA A 219 4.40 10.41 -13.88
N CYS A 220 4.32 11.20 -12.81
CA CYS A 220 3.84 10.77 -11.51
C CYS A 220 2.46 11.38 -11.22
N PHE A 221 1.67 10.71 -10.39
CA PHE A 221 0.29 11.09 -10.18
C PHE A 221 -0.11 11.10 -8.70
N TYR A 222 -1.19 11.80 -8.40
CA TYR A 222 -1.81 11.80 -7.08
C TYR A 222 -3.19 11.16 -7.12
N PHE A 223 -3.46 10.28 -6.16
CA PHE A 223 -4.81 9.79 -5.89
C PHE A 223 -5.30 10.31 -4.53
N PRO A 224 -6.41 11.07 -4.46
CA PRO A 224 -6.86 11.78 -3.27
C PRO A 224 -7.66 10.88 -2.29
N SER A 225 -7.02 9.83 -1.76
CA SER A 225 -7.72 8.90 -0.85
C SER A 225 -8.04 9.50 0.51
N TYR A 226 -7.20 10.41 1.00
CA TYR A 226 -7.43 11.14 2.25
C TYR A 226 -8.64 12.07 2.13
N GLU A 227 -8.71 12.86 1.06
CA GLU A 227 -9.76 13.81 0.76
C GLU A 227 -11.10 13.11 0.55
N LEU A 228 -11.12 11.96 -0.15
CA LEU A 228 -12.31 11.11 -0.25
C LEU A 228 -12.87 10.77 1.15
N MET A 229 -11.99 10.43 2.08
CA MET A 229 -12.40 10.09 3.44
C MET A 229 -12.91 11.31 4.20
N ILE A 230 -12.21 12.44 4.12
CA ILE A 230 -12.57 13.62 4.92
C ILE A 230 -13.70 14.46 4.33
N ASP A 231 -13.98 14.38 3.03
CA ASP A 231 -14.97 15.23 2.37
C ASP A 231 -16.18 14.46 1.82
N GLU A 232 -16.01 13.26 1.27
CA GLU A 232 -17.15 12.44 0.81
C GLU A 232 -17.67 11.49 1.89
N LEU A 233 -16.79 11.02 2.78
CA LEU A 233 -17.06 9.99 3.79
C LEU A 233 -16.84 10.51 5.23
N ARG A 234 -17.11 11.80 5.48
CA ARG A 234 -16.76 12.49 6.73
C ARG A 234 -17.41 11.91 8.00
N ASP A 235 -18.55 11.23 7.87
CA ASP A 235 -19.37 10.74 8.99
C ASP A 235 -18.73 9.53 9.71
N TYR A 236 -18.88 9.46 11.04
CA TYR A 236 -18.35 8.37 11.87
C TYR A 236 -18.84 6.97 11.45
N ARG A 237 -19.98 6.86 10.76
CA ARG A 237 -20.48 5.60 10.18
C ARG A 237 -19.52 4.96 9.17
N PHE A 238 -18.51 5.69 8.70
CA PHE A 238 -17.49 5.22 7.77
C PHE A 238 -16.18 4.82 8.45
N TYR A 239 -16.12 4.90 9.78
CA TYR A 239 -14.99 4.47 10.58
C TYR A 239 -15.30 3.13 11.27
N ASN A 240 -14.23 2.39 11.62
CA ASN A 240 -14.32 1.24 12.52
C ASN A 240 -14.65 1.69 13.95
N GLU A 241 -14.83 0.74 14.86
CA GLU A 241 -15.13 1.00 16.27
C GLU A 241 -14.07 1.88 16.97
N ASP A 242 -12.83 1.87 16.47
CA ASP A 242 -11.76 2.74 16.98
C ASP A 242 -11.91 4.22 16.58
N MET A 243 -12.83 4.54 15.68
CA MET A 243 -13.08 5.89 15.14
C MET A 243 -11.89 6.49 14.35
N LEU A 244 -10.90 5.67 13.99
CA LEU A 244 -9.66 6.09 13.32
C LEU A 244 -9.50 5.49 11.92
N HIS A 245 -9.76 4.20 11.79
CA HIS A 245 -9.58 3.47 10.55
C HIS A 245 -10.86 3.49 9.74
N PRO A 246 -10.78 3.66 8.40
CA PRO A 246 -11.93 3.47 7.53
C PRO A 246 -12.49 2.05 7.67
N ASN A 247 -13.81 1.92 7.71
CA ASN A 247 -14.47 0.62 7.74
C ASN A 247 -14.60 0.01 6.34
N PRO A 248 -15.08 -1.24 6.21
CA PRO A 248 -15.19 -1.90 4.92
C PRO A 248 -16.03 -1.12 3.88
N VAL A 249 -17.06 -0.38 4.31
CA VAL A 249 -17.87 0.45 3.40
C VAL A 249 -17.01 1.58 2.81
N ALA A 250 -16.25 2.28 3.65
CA ALA A 250 -15.36 3.35 3.22
C ALA A 250 -14.22 2.84 2.32
N VAL A 251 -13.58 1.72 2.70
CA VAL A 251 -12.54 1.07 1.89
C VAL A 251 -13.09 0.68 0.52
N ASN A 252 -14.28 0.07 0.46
CA ASN A 252 -14.93 -0.30 -0.81
C ASN A 252 -15.24 0.93 -1.68
N TYR A 253 -15.69 2.02 -1.07
CA TYR A 253 -15.98 3.26 -1.79
C TYR A 253 -14.71 3.86 -2.41
N ILE A 254 -13.62 3.96 -1.63
CA ILE A 254 -12.34 4.47 -2.14
C ILE A 254 -11.77 3.53 -3.21
N TRP A 255 -11.91 2.21 -3.03
CA TRP A 255 -11.52 1.22 -4.04
C TRP A 255 -12.28 1.39 -5.36
N ASP A 256 -13.60 1.58 -5.34
CA ASP A 256 -14.39 1.83 -6.55
C ASP A 256 -13.95 3.12 -7.25
N LYS A 257 -13.68 4.19 -6.49
CA LYS A 257 -13.12 5.44 -7.05
C LYS A 257 -11.74 5.20 -7.66
N PHE A 258 -10.88 4.43 -7.01
CA PHE A 258 -9.57 4.06 -7.54
C PHE A 258 -9.70 3.29 -8.86
N GLN A 259 -10.58 2.29 -8.93
CA GLN A 259 -10.83 1.55 -10.16
C GLN A 259 -11.38 2.44 -11.28
N GLN A 260 -12.29 3.37 -10.98
CA GLN A 260 -12.84 4.30 -11.97
C GLN A 260 -11.77 5.18 -12.62
N VAL A 261 -10.75 5.58 -11.86
CA VAL A 261 -9.67 6.45 -12.33
C VAL A 261 -8.60 5.65 -13.06
N TRP A 262 -8.19 4.52 -12.50
CA TRP A 262 -6.93 3.86 -12.83
C TRP A 262 -7.08 2.55 -13.58
N PHE A 263 -8.27 1.98 -13.77
CA PHE A 263 -8.42 0.69 -14.44
C PHE A 263 -8.95 0.85 -15.87
N THR A 264 -8.53 -0.06 -16.75
CA THR A 264 -9.21 -0.19 -18.06
C THR A 264 -10.64 -0.68 -17.86
N ASP A 265 -11.53 -0.39 -18.82
CA ASP A 265 -12.93 -0.83 -18.69
C ASP A 265 -13.05 -2.35 -18.77
N GLU A 266 -12.18 -3.00 -19.56
CA GLU A 266 -12.05 -4.45 -19.63
C GLU A 266 -11.64 -5.04 -18.28
N ALA A 267 -10.66 -4.42 -17.60
CA ALA A 267 -10.19 -4.88 -16.30
C ALA A 267 -11.28 -4.71 -15.22
N ARG A 268 -12.04 -3.61 -15.26
CA ARG A 268 -13.19 -3.42 -14.36
C ARG A 268 -14.30 -4.44 -14.62
N ALA A 269 -14.60 -4.74 -15.89
CA ALA A 269 -15.57 -5.76 -16.25
C ALA A 269 -15.11 -7.16 -15.81
N PHE A 270 -13.84 -7.49 -16.01
CA PHE A 270 -13.27 -8.76 -15.60
C PHE A 270 -13.21 -8.91 -14.06
N SER A 271 -12.90 -7.82 -13.34
CA SER A 271 -12.95 -7.78 -11.87
C SER A 271 -14.33 -8.13 -11.30
N LYS A 272 -15.42 -7.78 -12.00
CA LYS A 272 -16.79 -8.21 -11.63
C LYS A 272 -17.03 -9.69 -11.86
N ARG A 273 -16.44 -10.30 -12.91
CA ARG A 273 -16.49 -11.76 -13.12
C ARG A 273 -15.77 -12.49 -11.98
N ILE A 274 -14.58 -12.01 -11.60
CA ILE A 274 -13.82 -12.55 -10.46
C ILE A 274 -14.63 -12.45 -9.16
N ASP A 275 -15.25 -11.30 -8.88
CA ASP A 275 -16.10 -11.09 -7.70
C ASP A 275 -17.29 -12.07 -7.66
N ALA A 276 -17.93 -12.32 -8.81
CA ALA A 276 -19.01 -13.30 -8.90
C ALA A 276 -18.54 -14.74 -8.58
N VAL A 277 -17.37 -15.13 -9.06
CA VAL A 277 -16.76 -16.45 -8.75
C VAL A 277 -16.38 -16.54 -7.28
N GLN A 278 -15.73 -15.52 -6.73
CA GLN A 278 -15.33 -15.49 -5.31
C GLN A 278 -16.55 -15.63 -4.38
N LYS A 279 -17.61 -14.84 -4.61
CA LYS A 279 -18.86 -14.96 -3.85
C LYS A 279 -19.53 -16.33 -4.02
N SER A 280 -19.43 -16.92 -5.21
CA SER A 280 -19.94 -18.27 -5.48
C SER A 280 -19.18 -19.34 -4.69
N LEU A 281 -17.87 -19.17 -4.48
CA LEU A 281 -17.05 -20.07 -3.66
C LEU A 281 -17.35 -19.94 -2.16
N GLU A 282 -17.72 -18.76 -1.69
CA GLU A 282 -18.10 -18.51 -0.30
C GLU A 282 -19.54 -19.00 0.04
N HIS A 283 -20.35 -19.27 -0.98
CA HIS A 283 -21.75 -19.66 -0.80
C HIS A 283 -21.89 -21.02 -0.12
N LYS A 284 -22.66 -21.06 0.98
CA LYS A 284 -22.97 -22.29 1.72
C LYS A 284 -24.34 -22.85 1.27
N PRO A 285 -24.40 -23.98 0.55
CA PRO A 285 -25.67 -24.54 0.08
C PRO A 285 -26.48 -25.16 1.22
N PHE A 286 -27.81 -25.01 1.17
CA PHE A 286 -28.72 -25.69 2.10
C PHE A 286 -28.74 -27.22 1.92
N ASN A 287 -28.67 -27.69 0.67
CA ASN A 287 -28.54 -29.11 0.34
C ASN A 287 -27.42 -29.31 -0.70
N PRO A 288 -26.21 -29.71 -0.27
CA PRO A 288 -25.07 -29.97 -1.16
C PRO A 288 -25.33 -31.07 -2.20
N GLN A 289 -26.23 -32.02 -1.94
CA GLN A 289 -26.50 -33.13 -2.86
C GLN A 289 -27.62 -32.82 -3.86
N SER A 290 -28.27 -31.66 -3.76
CA SER A 290 -29.32 -31.27 -4.69
C SER A 290 -28.79 -31.16 -6.12
N LYS A 291 -29.59 -31.60 -7.10
CA LYS A 291 -29.23 -31.50 -8.53
C LYS A 291 -28.89 -30.06 -8.92
N SER A 292 -29.66 -29.08 -8.42
CA SER A 292 -29.41 -27.65 -8.66
C SER A 292 -28.05 -27.19 -8.16
N HIS A 293 -27.58 -27.69 -7.00
CA HIS A 293 -26.26 -27.32 -6.49
C HIS A 293 -25.14 -27.98 -7.30
N GLN A 294 -25.30 -29.26 -7.69
CA GLN A 294 -24.34 -29.94 -8.55
C GLN A 294 -24.22 -29.26 -9.93
N ASP A 295 -25.34 -28.82 -10.50
CA ASP A 295 -25.36 -28.04 -11.74
C ASP A 295 -24.68 -26.68 -11.59
N PHE A 296 -24.85 -26.03 -10.43
CA PHE A 296 -24.17 -24.78 -10.08
C PHE A 296 -22.64 -24.98 -9.99
N LEU A 297 -22.17 -26.03 -9.30
CA LEU A 297 -20.74 -26.33 -9.17
C LEU A 297 -20.10 -26.57 -10.54
N ARG A 298 -20.75 -27.33 -11.43
CA ARG A 298 -20.26 -27.54 -12.80
C ARG A 298 -20.13 -26.22 -13.58
N LYS A 299 -21.09 -25.30 -13.43
CA LYS A 299 -21.01 -23.96 -14.06
C LYS A 299 -19.88 -23.14 -13.48
N LEU A 300 -19.69 -23.19 -12.16
CA LEU A 300 -18.61 -22.50 -11.47
C LEU A 300 -17.23 -22.99 -11.92
N ASP A 301 -17.06 -24.31 -12.09
CA ASP A 301 -15.80 -24.90 -12.57
C ASP A 301 -15.49 -24.52 -14.03
N LEU A 302 -16.53 -24.42 -14.88
CA LEU A 302 -16.39 -23.93 -16.25
C LEU A 302 -15.94 -22.47 -16.28
N GLU A 303 -16.56 -21.60 -15.48
CA GLU A 303 -16.18 -20.18 -15.39
C GLU A 303 -14.75 -20.03 -14.86
N LYS A 304 -14.36 -20.81 -13.84
CA LYS A 304 -12.98 -20.84 -13.33
C LYS A 304 -12.00 -21.27 -14.43
N SER A 305 -12.33 -22.31 -15.19
CA SER A 305 -11.47 -22.81 -16.26
C SER A 305 -11.29 -21.79 -17.40
N ASP A 306 -12.35 -21.07 -17.77
CA ASP A 306 -12.30 -19.98 -18.75
C ASP A 306 -11.37 -18.83 -18.28
N ILE A 307 -11.52 -18.42 -17.01
CA ILE A 307 -10.67 -17.40 -16.40
C ILE A 307 -9.20 -17.83 -16.37
N LEU A 308 -8.92 -19.08 -16.01
CA LEU A 308 -7.56 -19.63 -15.98
C LEU A 308 -6.95 -19.74 -17.37
N ALA A 309 -7.75 -20.06 -18.40
CA ALA A 309 -7.30 -20.08 -19.79
C ALA A 309 -6.92 -18.67 -20.29
N GLN A 310 -7.66 -17.64 -19.87
CA GLN A 310 -7.35 -16.24 -20.23
C GLN A 310 -6.16 -15.69 -19.43
N PHE A 311 -6.05 -16.02 -18.14
CA PHE A 311 -5.01 -15.52 -17.24
C PHE A 311 -4.42 -16.64 -16.36
N PRO A 312 -3.39 -17.36 -16.84
CA PRO A 312 -2.84 -18.54 -16.15
C PRO A 312 -2.20 -18.29 -14.77
N HIS A 313 -1.97 -17.03 -14.41
CA HIS A 313 -1.41 -16.65 -13.10
C HIS A 313 -2.47 -16.61 -11.99
N ILE A 314 -3.75 -16.58 -12.34
CA ILE A 314 -4.86 -16.53 -11.38
C ILE A 314 -4.98 -17.88 -10.68
N THR A 315 -5.25 -17.85 -9.38
CA THR A 315 -5.60 -19.03 -8.59
C THR A 315 -6.82 -18.70 -7.72
N PHE A 316 -7.78 -19.62 -7.65
CA PHE A 316 -9.01 -19.47 -6.85
C PHE A 316 -8.93 -20.25 -5.57
#